data_AF-A0A1G0K7D6-F1
#
_entry.id   AF-A0A1G0K7D6-F1
#
_cell.length_a   1.000
_cell.length_b   1.000
_cell.length_c   1.000
_cell.angle_alpha   90.00
_cell.angle_beta   90.00
_cell.angle_gamma   90.00
#
_symmetry.space_group_name_H-M   'P 1'
#
loop_
_entity.id
_entity.type
_entity.pdbx_description
1 polymer ?
#
loop_
_entity_poly.entity_id
_entity_poly.type
_entity_poly.pdbx_seq_one_letter_code
_entity_poly.pdbx_strand_id
1 'polypeptide(L)'
;MNKPEKPDQIQVLSPWSEIDPIPLKTPALRLNGLSGKKIGLFANHKRAARPMLEVVEKWMQEKFPDITLEMYIGTETNVPEMWTRGREKFEKWIDDVDGVVLAVGD
;
A
#
# COMPACT_ATOMS: atom_id res chain seq x y z
N MET A 1 -8.07 6.91 -32.39
CA MET A 1 -6.78 6.23 -32.63
C MET A 1 -6.35 6.54 -34.06
N ASN A 2 -5.20 7.20 -34.24
CA ASN A 2 -4.69 7.54 -35.58
C ASN A 2 -3.98 6.32 -36.18
N LYS A 3 -4.37 5.92 -37.40
CA LYS A 3 -3.73 4.85 -38.18
C LYS A 3 -2.46 5.38 -38.87
N PRO A 4 -1.41 4.56 -39.06
CA PRO A 4 -0.27 4.93 -39.89
C PRO A 4 -0.72 5.12 -41.35
N GLU A 5 -0.23 6.19 -41.98
CA GLU A 5 -0.62 6.56 -43.35
C GLU A 5 0.06 5.72 -44.42
N LYS A 6 1.14 4.97 -44.10
CA LYS A 6 1.87 4.13 -45.07
C LYS A 6 2.32 2.78 -44.49
N PRO A 7 2.39 1.71 -45.32
CA PRO A 7 2.68 0.34 -44.86
C PRO A 7 4.14 0.09 -44.43
N ASP A 8 5.06 0.98 -44.80
CA ASP A 8 6.51 0.89 -44.58
C ASP A 8 7.01 1.76 -43.41
N GLN A 9 6.10 2.35 -42.64
CA GLN A 9 6.43 3.20 -41.51
C GLN A 9 6.07 2.52 -40.18
N ILE A 10 7.02 2.53 -39.24
CA ILE A 10 6.78 2.09 -37.86
C ILE A 10 6.04 3.21 -37.15
N GLN A 11 4.92 2.89 -36.50
CA GLN A 11 4.21 3.82 -35.64
C GLN A 11 5.04 4.08 -34.37
N VAL A 12 5.72 5.23 -34.33
CA VAL A 12 6.41 5.69 -33.12
C VAL A 12 5.38 6.40 -32.24
N LEU A 13 4.96 5.74 -31.16
CA LEU A 13 4.21 6.38 -30.09
C LEU A 13 5.21 7.15 -29.22
N SER A 14 5.03 8.47 -29.10
CA SER A 14 5.78 9.23 -28.10
C SER A 14 5.46 8.66 -26.71
N PRO A 15 6.45 8.31 -25.87
CA PRO A 15 6.20 7.82 -24.52
C PRO A 15 5.68 8.92 -23.58
N TRP A 16 5.73 10.18 -24.03
CA TRP A 16 5.18 11.30 -23.30
C TRP A 16 3.69 11.41 -23.60
N SER A 17 2.94 10.59 -22.86
CA SER A 17 1.51 10.78 -22.63
C SER A 17 1.29 12.24 -22.24
N GLU A 18 0.29 12.88 -22.85
CA GLU A 18 -0.37 14.01 -22.21
C GLU A 18 -0.64 13.59 -20.75
N ILE A 19 -0.18 14.40 -19.80
CA ILE A 19 -0.39 14.10 -18.39
C ILE A 19 -1.87 14.34 -18.14
N ASP A 20 -2.65 13.27 -17.99
CA ASP A 20 -3.97 13.39 -17.40
C ASP A 20 -3.79 14.05 -16.02
N PRO A 21 -4.29 15.28 -15.80
CA PRO A 21 -4.06 15.96 -14.54
C PRO A 21 -4.84 15.24 -13.45
N ILE A 22 -4.15 14.40 -12.69
CA ILE A 22 -4.71 13.75 -11.51
C ILE A 22 -4.79 14.83 -10.42
N PRO A 23 -5.96 15.07 -9.81
CA PRO A 23 -6.07 16.00 -8.70
C PRO A 23 -5.11 15.62 -7.58
N LEU A 24 -4.34 16.60 -7.08
CA LEU A 24 -3.52 16.41 -5.90
C LEU A 24 -4.41 16.00 -4.73
N LYS A 25 -4.14 14.84 -4.16
CA LYS A 25 -4.80 14.37 -2.94
C LYS A 25 -3.96 14.78 -1.75
N THR A 26 -4.61 15.39 -0.75
CA THR A 26 -3.96 15.64 0.55
C THR A 26 -3.55 14.31 1.16
N PRO A 27 -2.38 14.22 1.82
CA PRO A 27 -2.02 13.06 2.62
C PRO A 27 -3.08 12.75 3.68
N ALA A 28 -3.12 11.51 4.16
CA ALA A 28 -3.93 11.17 5.33
C ALA A 28 -3.58 12.07 6.51
N LEU A 29 -4.60 12.43 7.31
CA LEU A 29 -4.40 13.22 8.51
C LEU A 29 -3.45 12.49 9.46
N ARG A 30 -2.53 13.24 10.07
CA ARG A 30 -1.63 12.67 11.07
C ARG A 30 -2.42 12.32 12.32
N LEU A 31 -2.09 11.18 12.92
CA LEU A 31 -2.60 10.83 14.24
C LEU A 31 -2.06 11.83 15.28
N ASN A 32 -2.94 12.26 16.18
CA ASN A 32 -2.58 13.16 17.29
C ASN A 32 -1.89 12.42 18.46
N GLY A 33 -1.81 11.09 18.39
CA GLY A 33 -1.25 10.20 19.40
C GLY A 33 -1.60 8.75 19.11
N LEU A 34 -1.02 7.82 19.87
CA LEU A 34 -1.24 6.38 19.70
C LEU A 34 -2.14 5.76 20.78
N SER A 35 -2.41 6.45 21.88
CA SER A 35 -3.16 5.88 23.00
C SER A 35 -4.55 5.38 22.58
N GLY A 36 -4.83 4.12 22.91
CA GLY A 36 -6.07 3.42 22.56
C GLY A 36 -6.35 3.24 21.05
N LYS A 37 -5.35 3.47 20.17
CA LYS A 37 -5.52 3.36 18.71
C LYS A 37 -5.32 1.93 18.24
N LYS A 38 -5.96 1.59 17.13
CA LYS A 38 -5.72 0.34 16.40
C LYS A 38 -4.78 0.62 15.22
N ILE A 39 -3.57 0.08 15.28
CA ILE A 39 -2.54 0.27 14.25
C ILE A 39 -2.38 -1.01 13.43
N GLY A 40 -2.54 -0.87 12.12
CA GLY A 40 -2.30 -1.93 11.16
C GLY A 40 -0.82 -2.13 10.87
N LEU A 41 -0.38 -3.39 10.76
CA LEU A 41 0.95 -3.79 10.31
C LEU A 41 0.82 -4.47 8.95
N PHE A 42 1.16 -3.77 7.86
CA PHE A 42 0.99 -4.28 6.50
C PHE A 42 2.30 -4.85 5.94
N ALA A 43 2.38 -6.17 5.81
CA ALA A 43 3.46 -6.87 5.13
C ALA A 43 3.13 -7.01 3.64
N ASN A 44 3.95 -6.46 2.74
CA ASN A 44 3.68 -6.44 1.30
C ASN A 44 3.93 -7.79 0.57
N HIS A 45 3.67 -8.92 1.23
CA HIS A 45 3.91 -10.30 0.78
C HIS A 45 5.39 -10.70 0.59
N LYS A 46 6.34 -9.75 0.53
CA LYS A 46 7.76 -10.09 0.42
C LYS A 46 8.28 -10.75 1.71
N ARG A 47 9.25 -11.65 1.57
CA ARG A 47 9.70 -12.58 2.63
C ARG A 47 10.17 -11.87 3.89
N ALA A 48 10.90 -10.76 3.77
CA ALA A 48 11.44 -10.06 4.92
C ALA A 48 10.43 -9.07 5.56
N ALA A 49 9.30 -8.76 4.91
CA ALA A 49 8.34 -7.79 5.43
C ALA A 49 7.70 -8.24 6.76
N ARG A 50 7.30 -9.51 6.86
CA ARG A 50 6.71 -10.06 8.09
C ARG A 50 7.67 -10.04 9.29
N PRO A 51 8.90 -10.60 9.22
CA PRO A 51 9.80 -10.59 10.38
C PRO A 51 10.19 -9.17 10.80
N MET A 52 10.27 -8.21 9.87
CA MET A 52 10.45 -6.80 10.22
C MET A 52 9.28 -6.27 11.05
N LEU A 53 8.04 -6.56 10.65
CA LEU A 53 6.86 -6.11 11.36
C LEU A 53 6.65 -6.84 12.70
N GLU A 54 7.09 -8.08 12.86
CA GLU A 54 7.10 -8.78 14.15
C GLU A 54 8.03 -8.08 15.16
N VAL A 55 9.15 -7.52 14.71
CA VAL A 55 10.02 -6.68 15.56
C VAL A 55 9.35 -5.37 15.92
N VAL A 56 8.68 -4.71 14.96
CA VAL A 56 7.91 -3.48 15.20
C VAL A 56 6.78 -3.74 16.19
N GLU A 57 6.04 -4.83 16.02
CA GLU A 57 4.95 -5.25 16.91
C GLU A 57 5.43 -5.33 18.35
N LYS A 58 6.54 -6.05 18.58
CA LYS A 58 7.15 -6.18 19.90
C LYS A 58 7.51 -4.82 20.50
N TRP A 59 8.21 -3.97 19.76
CA TRP A 59 8.61 -2.65 20.26
C TRP A 59 7.43 -1.73 20.54
N MET A 60 6.39 -1.80 19.74
CA MET A 60 5.19 -0.98 19.92
C MET A 60 4.38 -1.44 21.13
N GLN A 61 4.24 -2.75 21.35
CA GLN A 61 3.58 -3.29 22.54
C GLN A 61 4.35 -2.94 23.83
N GLU A 62 5.69 -3.01 23.81
CA GLU A 62 6.53 -2.64 24.96
C GLU A 62 6.40 -1.15 25.31
N LYS A 63 6.29 -0.28 24.30
CA LYS A 63 6.29 1.18 24.49
C LYS A 63 4.90 1.79 24.68
N PHE A 64 3.88 1.19 24.07
CA PHE A 64 2.51 1.67 24.06
C PHE A 64 1.56 0.49 24.36
N PRO A 65 1.42 0.09 25.64
CA PRO A 65 0.72 -1.14 26.01
C PRO A 65 -0.81 -1.09 25.80
N ASP A 66 -1.36 0.10 25.53
CA ASP A 66 -2.79 0.35 25.36
C ASP A 66 -3.24 0.38 23.90
N ILE A 67 -2.33 0.14 22.95
CA ILE A 67 -2.67 0.08 21.52
C ILE A 67 -3.14 -1.32 21.14
N THR A 68 -3.94 -1.40 20.08
CA THR A 68 -4.25 -2.66 19.40
C THR A 68 -3.42 -2.74 18.12
N LEU A 69 -2.83 -3.91 17.84
CA LEU A 69 -2.08 -4.16 16.63
C LEU A 69 -2.76 -5.25 15.80
N GLU A 70 -2.82 -5.07 14.48
CA GLU A 70 -3.36 -6.09 13.58
C GLU A 70 -2.49 -6.25 12.34
N MET A 71 -1.99 -7.48 12.12
CA MET A 71 -1.17 -7.82 10.96
C MET A 71 -2.03 -8.12 9.73
N TYR A 72 -1.69 -7.51 8.60
CA TYR A 72 -2.18 -7.88 7.28
C TYR A 72 -1.02 -8.32 6.40
N ILE A 73 -1.16 -9.49 5.77
CA ILE A 73 -0.18 -9.99 4.79
C ILE A 73 -0.82 -9.85 3.40
N GLY A 74 -0.15 -9.09 2.52
CA GLY A 74 -0.51 -8.92 1.13
C GLY A 74 -0.67 -10.27 0.41
N THR A 75 -1.49 -10.29 -0.64
CA THR A 75 -1.84 -11.54 -1.32
C THR A 75 -0.79 -11.95 -2.36
N GLU A 76 -0.12 -10.98 -2.99
CA GLU A 76 0.80 -11.21 -4.11
C GLU A 76 2.03 -10.30 -4.01
N THR A 77 3.17 -10.77 -4.50
CA THR A 77 4.42 -9.99 -4.50
C THR A 77 4.38 -8.94 -5.60
N ASN A 78 4.75 -7.70 -5.28
CA ASN A 78 4.87 -6.57 -6.23
C ASN A 78 3.56 -6.16 -6.92
N VAL A 79 2.40 -6.55 -6.38
CA VAL A 79 1.08 -6.11 -6.85
C VAL A 79 0.42 -5.32 -5.72
N PRO A 80 -0.07 -4.08 -5.97
CA PRO A 80 -0.90 -3.37 -5.00
C PRO A 80 -2.11 -4.21 -4.58
N GLU A 81 -2.37 -4.31 -3.28
CA GLU A 81 -3.40 -5.21 -2.75
C GLU A 81 -4.81 -4.89 -3.28
N MET A 82 -5.08 -3.61 -3.59
CA MET A 82 -6.29 -3.14 -4.26
C MET A 82 -6.52 -3.73 -5.68
N TRP A 83 -5.52 -4.37 -6.28
CA TRP A 83 -5.60 -5.03 -7.58
C TRP A 83 -5.55 -6.55 -7.49
N THR A 84 -5.43 -7.13 -6.30
CA THR A 84 -5.40 -8.58 -6.11
C THR A 84 -6.78 -9.11 -5.76
N ARG A 85 -6.91 -10.44 -5.70
CA ARG A 85 -8.09 -11.12 -5.13
C ARG A 85 -8.33 -10.79 -3.64
N GLY A 86 -7.33 -10.23 -2.95
CA GLY A 86 -7.42 -9.84 -1.54
C GLY A 86 -8.10 -8.50 -1.30
N ARG A 87 -8.46 -7.75 -2.36
CA ARG A 87 -9.02 -6.41 -2.29
C ARG A 87 -10.12 -6.23 -1.24
N GLU A 88 -11.15 -7.09 -1.24
CA GLU A 88 -12.29 -6.93 -0.32
C GLU A 88 -11.85 -7.08 1.15
N LYS A 89 -10.95 -8.03 1.43
CA LYS A 89 -10.39 -8.22 2.76
C LYS A 89 -9.53 -7.01 3.17
N PHE A 90 -8.73 -6.50 2.24
CA PHE A 90 -7.88 -5.33 2.46
C PHE A 90 -8.70 -4.07 2.73
N GLU A 91 -9.76 -3.82 1.95
CA GLU A 91 -10.65 -2.67 2.14
C GLU A 91 -11.34 -2.74 3.52
N LYS A 92 -11.83 -3.91 3.94
CA LYS A 92 -12.38 -4.09 5.29
C LYS A 92 -11.35 -3.86 6.39
N TRP A 93 -10.12 -4.30 6.19
CA TRP A 93 -9.05 -4.14 7.17
C TRP A 93 -8.58 -2.68 7.28
N ILE A 94 -8.41 -1.99 6.15
CA ILE A 94 -7.92 -0.60 6.15
C ILE A 94 -8.96 0.37 6.72
N ASP A 95 -10.25 0.06 6.57
CA ASP A 95 -11.35 0.85 7.15
C ASP A 95 -11.46 0.71 8.68
N ASP A 96 -10.86 -0.34 9.26
CA ASP A 96 -10.96 -0.67 10.69
C ASP A 96 -9.74 -0.21 11.51
N VAL A 97 -8.65 0.20 10.87
CA VAL A 97 -7.42 0.66 11.54
C VAL A 97 -7.29 2.18 11.48
N ASP A 98 -6.77 2.79 12.55
CA ASP A 98 -6.56 4.24 12.64
C ASP A 98 -5.31 4.69 11.85
N GLY A 99 -4.35 3.79 11.64
CA GLY A 99 -3.11 4.07 10.91
C GLY A 99 -2.35 2.80 10.59
N VAL A 100 -1.39 2.88 9.66
CA VAL A 100 -0.67 1.70 9.17
C VAL A 100 0.84 1.91 9.16
N VAL A 101 1.57 0.89 9.61
CA VAL A 101 3.00 0.71 9.34
C VAL A 101 3.13 -0.29 8.19
N LEU A 102 3.66 0.17 7.06
CA LEU A 102 3.95 -0.68 5.90
C LEU A 102 5.41 -1.14 5.96
N ALA A 103 5.64 -2.44 5.77
CA ALA A 103 6.97 -2.98 5.48
C ALA A 103 7.05 -3.54 4.07
N VAL A 104 8.13 -3.16 3.38
CA VAL A 104 8.58 -3.71 2.11
C VAL A 104 9.95 -4.33 2.37
N GLY A 105 10.04 -5.66 2.37
CA GLY A 105 11.27 -6.36 2.74
C GLY A 105 11.68 -7.43 1.73
N ASP A 106 12.74 -7.18 0.97
CA ASP A 106 13.36 -8.10 0.00
C ASP A 106 14.23 -9.19 0.65
#